data_AF-A0A4Q9XQQ5-F1
#
_entry.id   AF-A0A4Q9XQQ5-F1
#
_cell.length_a   1.000
_cell.length_b   1.000
_cell.length_c   1.000
_cell.angle_alpha   90.00
_cell.angle_beta   90.00
_cell.angle_gamma   90.00
#
_symmetry.space_group_name_H-M   'P 1'
#
loop_
_entity.id
_entity.type
_entity.pdbx_description
1 polymer ?
#
loop_
_entity_poly.entity_id
_entity_poly.type
_entity_poly.pdbx_seq_one_letter_code
_entity_poly.pdbx_strand_id
1 'polypeptide(L)'
;MLITWHYKIKRKIQWQMGLAIAFIALFLMTNWLLGLLAFNSVPYDSVQAKDAGAALAFPIISGFMIFSFQFCLRSLANSISLLSHTKVRKQKIEYRLWLFFEQKIKRNIPQLLTLSAFLTSSYLIANGLVFSNDNEGGIEVLRLYLFVQCFFFWLMLCTLIYTLYFSTRTLLHYINFRVRIRLFQLEMLTPALKTGWINFVVTSLVISLQPLFWIHSSPPNIDMFFIIFALISSLFFFGYPVININRTMSNKKSMAVQRINSAIDEALHSGPKQYRRLVDNDQKLQYVSDLLTVRQEILETKTWLLDFPFMIRIGLLIFIPAFSWIASSIIDNLVKSFL
;
A
#
# COMPACT_ATOMS: atom_id res chain seq x y z
N MET A 1 -10.98 16.55 26.82
CA MET A 1 -11.76 15.96 25.69
C MET A 1 -10.92 15.32 24.58
N LEU A 2 -9.67 15.74 24.31
CA LEU A 2 -8.80 15.10 23.29
C LEU A 2 -8.31 13.70 23.69
N ILE A 3 -8.01 13.49 24.97
CA ILE A 3 -7.54 12.22 25.54
C ILE A 3 -8.49 11.04 25.24
N THR A 4 -9.80 11.30 25.15
CA THR A 4 -10.81 10.25 24.94
C THR A 4 -10.78 9.68 23.52
N TRP A 5 -10.40 10.46 22.50
CA TRP A 5 -10.37 10.00 21.10
C TRP A 5 -9.11 9.20 20.79
N HIS A 6 -7.96 9.64 21.29
CA HIS A 6 -6.73 8.86 21.21
C HIS A 6 -6.89 7.49 21.86
N TYR A 7 -7.52 7.44 23.04
CA TYR A 7 -7.84 6.19 23.73
C TYR A 7 -8.78 5.29 22.92
N LYS A 8 -9.84 5.84 22.30
CA LYS A 8 -10.75 5.06 21.44
C LYS A 8 -10.04 4.44 20.23
N ILE A 9 -9.15 5.19 19.57
CA ILE A 9 -8.35 4.68 18.45
C ILE A 9 -7.42 3.57 18.93
N LYS A 10 -6.63 3.82 19.97
CA LYS A 10 -5.67 2.85 20.52
C LYS A 10 -6.35 1.56 20.97
N ARG A 11 -7.46 1.68 21.72
CA ARG A 11 -8.25 0.54 22.19
C ARG A 11 -8.74 -0.29 21.01
N LYS A 12 -9.37 0.31 20.01
CA LYS A 12 -9.90 -0.45 18.86
C LYS A 12 -8.80 -1.17 18.08
N ILE A 13 -7.61 -0.59 17.94
CA ILE A 13 -6.46 -1.25 17.33
C ILE A 13 -5.99 -2.44 18.17
N GLN A 14 -5.87 -2.28 19.48
CA GLN A 14 -5.50 -3.38 20.37
C GLN A 14 -6.50 -4.54 20.28
N TRP A 15 -7.80 -4.25 20.21
CA TRP A 15 -8.82 -5.28 19.98
C TRP A 15 -8.66 -5.97 18.63
N GLN A 16 -8.38 -5.23 17.55
CA GLN A 16 -8.18 -5.81 16.23
C GLN A 16 -6.89 -6.65 16.14
N MET A 17 -5.81 -6.20 16.78
CA MET A 17 -4.58 -7.00 16.91
C MET A 17 -4.85 -8.28 17.71
N GLY A 18 -5.55 -8.17 18.84
CA GLY A 18 -5.95 -9.32 19.64
C GLY A 18 -6.79 -10.32 18.84
N LEU A 19 -7.74 -9.84 18.02
CA LEU A 19 -8.55 -10.69 17.14
C LEU A 19 -7.70 -11.38 16.06
N ALA A 20 -6.75 -10.68 15.44
CA ALA A 20 -5.88 -11.27 14.43
C ALA A 20 -4.95 -12.33 15.04
N ILE A 21 -4.40 -12.08 16.23
CA ILE A 21 -3.55 -13.04 16.96
C ILE A 21 -4.38 -14.25 17.39
N ALA A 22 -5.58 -14.03 17.95
CA ALA A 22 -6.49 -15.11 18.33
C ALA A 22 -6.90 -15.96 17.11
N PHE A 23 -7.15 -15.33 15.97
CA PHE A 23 -7.42 -16.01 14.70
C PHE A 23 -6.24 -16.90 14.30
N ILE A 24 -5.02 -16.36 14.26
CA ILE A 24 -3.81 -17.13 13.92
C ILE A 24 -3.63 -18.31 14.87
N ALA A 25 -3.72 -18.06 16.18
CA ALA A 25 -3.52 -19.09 17.21
C ALA A 25 -4.56 -20.21 17.12
N LEU A 26 -5.84 -19.85 16.92
CA LEU A 26 -6.92 -20.82 16.81
C LEU A 26 -6.74 -21.71 15.57
N PHE A 27 -6.49 -21.12 14.41
CA PHE A 27 -6.31 -21.89 13.18
C PHE A 27 -5.03 -22.75 13.21
N LEU A 28 -3.91 -22.22 13.72
CA LEU A 28 -2.70 -23.02 13.89
C LEU A 28 -2.89 -24.17 14.90
N MET A 29 -3.60 -23.93 16.00
CA MET A 29 -3.91 -24.97 16.98
C MET A 29 -4.79 -26.06 16.36
N THR A 30 -5.81 -25.69 15.58
CA THR A 30 -6.63 -26.68 14.87
C THR A 30 -5.83 -27.45 13.81
N ASN A 31 -4.94 -26.78 13.07
CA ASN A 31 -4.07 -27.43 12.08
C ASN A 31 -3.10 -28.42 12.75
N TRP A 32 -2.60 -28.08 13.94
CA TRP A 32 -1.79 -28.98 14.74
C TRP A 32 -2.58 -30.19 15.25
N LEU A 33 -3.78 -29.98 15.82
CA LEU A 33 -4.65 -31.05 16.31
C LEU A 33 -5.11 -32.01 15.20
N LEU A 34 -5.30 -31.49 13.99
CA LEU A 34 -5.67 -32.27 12.81
C LEU A 34 -4.49 -32.98 12.14
N GLY A 35 -3.26 -32.79 12.64
CA GLY A 35 -2.05 -33.42 12.09
C GLY A 35 -1.55 -32.82 10.77
N LEU A 36 -2.11 -31.69 10.31
CA LEU A 36 -1.73 -31.03 9.05
C LEU A 36 -0.32 -30.43 9.07
N LEU A 37 0.28 -30.24 10.25
CA LEU A 37 1.62 -29.65 10.42
C LEU A 37 2.75 -30.70 10.56
N ALA A 38 2.49 -31.97 10.23
CA ALA A 38 3.48 -33.03 10.34
C ALA A 38 4.40 -33.08 9.10
N PHE A 39 5.54 -32.37 9.14
CA PHE A 39 6.52 -32.35 8.05
C PHE A 39 7.47 -33.57 8.03
N ASN A 40 7.57 -34.32 9.15
CA ASN A 40 8.65 -35.29 9.37
C ASN A 40 8.55 -36.60 8.58
N SER A 41 7.41 -36.89 7.94
CA SER A 41 7.16 -38.17 7.25
C SER A 41 6.72 -38.00 5.79
N VAL A 42 6.85 -36.80 5.24
CA VAL A 42 6.22 -36.43 3.97
C VAL A 42 7.28 -36.29 2.88
N PRO A 43 7.16 -37.01 1.74
CA PRO A 43 8.10 -36.90 0.63
C PRO A 43 8.08 -35.49 0.03
N TYR A 44 9.26 -35.03 -0.38
CA TYR A 44 9.44 -33.72 -1.00
C TYR A 44 8.55 -33.57 -2.25
N ASP A 45 7.91 -32.40 -2.40
CA ASP A 45 6.99 -32.05 -3.50
C ASP A 45 5.70 -32.89 -3.58
N SER A 46 5.38 -33.66 -2.55
CA SER A 46 4.09 -34.36 -2.46
C SER A 46 2.93 -33.41 -2.17
N VAL A 47 1.71 -33.85 -2.50
CA VAL A 47 0.47 -33.08 -2.21
C VAL A 47 0.33 -32.79 -0.72
N GLN A 48 0.74 -33.73 0.14
CA GLN A 48 0.72 -33.56 1.60
C GLN A 48 1.69 -32.48 2.09
N ALA A 49 2.86 -32.31 1.45
CA ALA A 49 3.80 -31.26 1.80
C ALA A 49 3.22 -29.87 1.47
N LYS A 50 2.53 -29.77 0.34
CA LYS A 50 1.83 -28.55 -0.09
C LYS A 50 0.66 -28.22 0.84
N ASP A 51 -0.11 -29.23 1.26
CA ASP A 51 -1.21 -29.08 2.23
C ASP A 51 -0.67 -28.59 3.60
N ALA A 52 0.49 -29.08 4.04
CA ALA A 52 1.14 -28.64 5.27
C ALA A 52 1.67 -27.20 5.21
N GLY A 53 2.31 -26.82 4.10
CA GLY A 53 2.73 -25.44 3.84
C GLY A 53 1.54 -24.49 3.80
N ALA A 54 0.45 -24.89 3.15
CA ALA A 54 -0.80 -24.14 3.10
C ALA A 54 -1.47 -23.98 4.48
N ALA A 55 -1.52 -25.05 5.29
CA ALA A 55 -2.02 -25.03 6.66
C ALA A 55 -1.23 -24.06 7.56
N LEU A 56 0.07 -23.90 7.32
CA LEU A 56 0.89 -22.94 8.06
C LEU A 56 0.70 -21.50 7.54
N ALA A 57 0.73 -21.32 6.21
CA ALA A 57 0.76 -20.02 5.58
C ALA A 57 -0.61 -19.31 5.60
N PHE A 58 -1.72 -20.01 5.34
CA PHE A 58 -3.04 -19.38 5.27
C PHE A 58 -3.41 -18.62 6.55
N PRO A 59 -3.30 -19.18 7.76
CA PRO A 59 -3.65 -18.46 8.98
C PRO A 59 -2.75 -17.25 9.24
N ILE A 60 -1.43 -17.43 9.09
CA ILE A 60 -0.43 -16.40 9.37
C ILE A 60 -0.60 -15.21 8.43
N ILE A 61 -0.68 -15.46 7.12
CA ILE A 61 -0.78 -14.40 6.12
C ILE A 61 -2.15 -13.73 6.21
N SER A 62 -3.24 -14.50 6.35
CA SER A 62 -4.59 -13.92 6.48
C SER A 62 -4.72 -13.07 7.73
N GLY A 63 -4.21 -13.54 8.88
CA GLY A 63 -4.18 -12.78 10.12
C GLY A 63 -3.38 -11.47 9.99
N PHE A 64 -2.21 -11.53 9.33
CA PHE A 64 -1.43 -10.33 9.02
C PHE A 64 -2.19 -9.37 8.10
N MET A 65 -2.92 -9.87 7.10
CA MET A 65 -3.77 -9.05 6.23
C MET A 65 -4.91 -8.36 6.99
N ILE A 66 -5.55 -9.03 7.96
CA ILE A 66 -6.58 -8.43 8.83
C ILE A 66 -6.05 -7.19 9.53
N PHE A 67 -4.84 -7.29 10.10
CA PHE A 67 -4.20 -6.15 10.75
C PHE A 67 -3.80 -5.07 9.73
N SER A 68 -3.22 -5.50 8.62
CA SER A 68 -2.67 -4.65 7.57
C SER A 68 -3.69 -3.71 6.92
N PHE A 69 -4.88 -4.20 6.57
CA PHE A 69 -5.87 -3.34 5.90
C PHE A 69 -6.37 -2.22 6.83
N GLN A 70 -6.50 -2.50 8.14
CA GLN A 70 -6.86 -1.51 9.14
C GLN A 70 -5.78 -0.43 9.29
N PHE A 71 -4.51 -0.86 9.25
CA PHE A 71 -3.37 0.05 9.29
C PHE A 71 -3.36 0.99 8.07
N CYS A 72 -3.60 0.46 6.86
CA CYS A 72 -3.72 1.25 5.64
C CYS A 72 -4.89 2.26 5.70
N LEU A 73 -6.05 1.83 6.18
CA LEU A 73 -7.22 2.71 6.34
C LEU A 73 -6.98 3.86 7.31
N ARG A 74 -6.33 3.57 8.43
CA ARG A 74 -5.98 4.59 9.42
C ARG A 74 -4.96 5.57 8.84
N SER A 75 -3.96 5.06 8.13
CA SER A 75 -2.96 5.88 7.46
C SER A 75 -3.62 6.90 6.52
N LEU A 76 -4.59 6.46 5.71
CA LEU A 76 -5.39 7.34 4.85
C LEU A 76 -6.16 8.40 5.65
N ALA A 77 -6.88 7.98 6.69
CA ALA A 77 -7.68 8.88 7.53
C ALA A 77 -6.81 9.94 8.23
N ASN A 78 -5.64 9.54 8.74
CA ASN A 78 -4.68 10.44 9.35
C ASN A 78 -4.18 11.48 8.34
N SER A 79 -3.79 11.04 7.14
CA SER A 79 -3.26 11.92 6.10
C SER A 79 -4.27 12.93 5.59
N ILE A 80 -5.52 12.51 5.36
CA ILE A 80 -6.60 13.45 5.01
C ILE A 80 -6.88 14.41 6.16
N SER A 81 -6.87 13.94 7.42
CA SER A 81 -7.06 14.81 8.58
C SER A 81 -5.95 15.89 8.66
N LEU A 82 -4.70 15.53 8.38
CA LEU A 82 -3.55 16.44 8.38
C LEU A 82 -3.63 17.46 7.24
N LEU A 83 -4.05 17.02 6.05
CA LEU A 83 -4.25 17.89 4.88
C LEU A 83 -5.44 18.84 5.04
N SER A 84 -6.42 18.53 5.89
CA SER A 84 -7.63 19.35 6.06
C SER A 84 -7.46 20.63 6.88
N HIS A 85 -6.24 20.98 7.33
CA HIS A 85 -5.88 22.19 8.09
C HIS A 85 -6.68 22.49 9.38
N THR A 86 -7.56 21.61 9.83
CA THR A 86 -8.40 21.82 11.03
C THR A 86 -7.61 21.53 12.32
N LYS A 87 -6.88 22.53 12.83
CA LYS A 87 -5.99 22.38 14.01
C LYS A 87 -6.69 21.90 15.29
N VAL A 88 -7.96 22.28 15.50
CA VAL A 88 -8.64 22.13 16.80
C VAL A 88 -9.25 20.74 17.05
N ARG A 89 -9.45 19.90 16.01
CA ARG A 89 -10.18 18.61 16.15
C ARG A 89 -9.63 17.46 15.30
N LYS A 90 -8.33 17.46 14.99
CA LYS A 90 -7.67 16.47 14.11
C LYS A 90 -8.02 15.02 14.45
N GLN A 91 -7.87 14.62 15.71
CA GLN A 91 -8.12 13.22 16.16
C GLN A 91 -9.58 12.79 16.01
N LYS A 92 -10.53 13.71 16.24
CA LYS A 92 -11.97 13.42 16.07
C LYS A 92 -12.32 13.25 14.59
N ILE A 93 -11.70 14.03 13.72
CA ILE A 93 -11.88 13.95 12.26
C ILE A 93 -11.24 12.67 11.73
N GLU A 94 -10.01 12.35 12.15
CA GLU A 94 -9.33 11.07 11.83
C GLU A 94 -10.24 9.88 12.18
N TYR A 95 -10.74 9.82 13.41
CA TYR A 95 -11.60 8.71 13.84
C TYR A 95 -12.89 8.60 13.01
N ARG A 96 -13.55 9.73 12.71
CA ARG A 96 -14.77 9.74 11.89
C ARG A 96 -14.50 9.31 10.44
N LEU A 97 -13.41 9.80 9.84
CA LEU A 97 -12.99 9.40 8.51
C LEU A 97 -12.65 7.91 8.46
N TRP A 98 -11.95 7.40 9.48
CA TRP A 98 -11.62 5.99 9.57
C TRP A 98 -12.88 5.10 9.62
N LEU A 99 -13.85 5.44 10.48
CA LEU A 99 -15.13 4.72 10.52
C LEU A 99 -15.90 4.81 9.20
N PHE A 100 -15.92 5.97 8.56
CA PHE A 100 -16.56 6.16 7.27
C PHE A 100 -15.92 5.30 6.16
N PHE A 101 -14.59 5.23 6.12
CA PHE A 101 -13.87 4.39 5.17
C PHE A 101 -14.08 2.90 5.43
N GLU A 102 -14.07 2.49 6.70
CA GLU A 102 -14.38 1.12 7.11
C GLU A 102 -15.79 0.72 6.66
N GLN A 103 -16.79 1.59 6.86
CA GLN A 103 -18.17 1.32 6.44
C GLN A 103 -18.28 1.21 4.91
N LYS A 104 -17.52 2.02 4.15
CA LYS A 104 -17.47 1.90 2.69
C LYS A 104 -16.90 0.56 2.23
N ILE A 105 -15.84 0.06 2.88
CA ILE A 105 -15.27 -1.25 2.56
C ILE A 105 -16.28 -2.35 2.93
N LYS A 106 -16.90 -2.27 4.11
CA LYS A 106 -17.92 -3.23 4.54
C LYS A 106 -19.09 -3.34 3.57
N ARG A 107 -19.51 -2.23 2.98
CA ARG A 107 -20.58 -2.22 1.98
C ARG A 107 -20.22 -3.01 0.71
N ASN A 108 -18.94 -3.13 0.38
CA ASN A 108 -18.47 -3.85 -0.81
C ASN A 108 -18.01 -5.27 -0.49
N ILE A 109 -18.10 -5.74 0.77
CA ILE A 109 -17.85 -7.14 1.14
C ILE A 109 -18.62 -8.15 0.25
N PRO A 110 -19.91 -7.98 -0.11
CA PRO A 110 -20.57 -8.97 -0.98
C PRO A 110 -19.90 -9.12 -2.35
N GLN A 111 -19.35 -8.04 -2.92
CA GLN A 111 -18.60 -8.10 -4.18
C GLN A 111 -17.22 -8.75 -4.00
N LEU A 112 -16.60 -8.56 -2.83
CA LEU A 112 -15.34 -9.20 -2.49
C LEU A 112 -15.52 -10.70 -2.22
N LEU A 113 -16.66 -11.11 -1.66
CA LEU A 113 -17.03 -12.51 -1.43
C LEU A 113 -17.22 -13.26 -2.77
N THR A 114 -17.89 -12.65 -3.74
CA THR A 114 -18.05 -13.28 -5.06
C THR A 114 -16.71 -13.40 -5.78
N LEU A 115 -15.87 -12.37 -5.71
CA LEU A 115 -14.52 -12.40 -6.28
C LEU A 115 -13.63 -13.43 -5.59
N SER A 116 -13.67 -13.54 -4.26
CA SER A 116 -12.87 -14.52 -3.52
C SER A 116 -13.32 -15.95 -3.81
N ALA A 117 -14.63 -16.20 -3.90
CA ALA A 117 -15.17 -17.50 -4.30
C ALA A 117 -14.67 -17.89 -5.70
N PHE A 118 -14.72 -16.95 -6.66
CA PHE A 118 -14.22 -17.18 -8.00
C PHE A 118 -12.72 -17.51 -8.01
N LEU A 119 -11.89 -16.70 -7.35
CA LEU A 119 -10.43 -16.93 -7.29
C LEU A 119 -10.08 -18.24 -6.59
N THR A 120 -10.79 -18.59 -5.53
CA THR A 120 -10.59 -19.86 -4.82
C THR A 120 -10.89 -21.04 -5.74
N SER A 121 -12.03 -21.03 -6.43
CA SER A 121 -12.39 -22.08 -7.40
C SER A 121 -11.39 -22.16 -8.54
N SER A 122 -11.00 -21.03 -9.14
CA SER A 122 -10.00 -21.00 -10.21
C SER A 122 -8.65 -21.55 -9.76
N TYR A 123 -8.19 -21.20 -8.55
CA TYR A 123 -6.93 -21.66 -8.00
C TYR A 123 -6.90 -23.18 -7.81
N LEU A 124 -7.99 -23.77 -7.33
CA LEU A 124 -8.09 -25.21 -7.09
C LEU A 124 -8.14 -26.00 -8.40
N ILE A 125 -8.87 -25.50 -9.40
CA ILE A 125 -8.91 -26.11 -10.73
C ILE A 125 -7.52 -26.06 -11.35
N ALA A 126 -6.84 -24.91 -11.27
CA ALA A 126 -5.54 -24.71 -11.90
C ALA A 126 -4.43 -25.56 -11.27
N ASN A 127 -4.53 -25.87 -9.97
CA ASN A 127 -3.62 -26.77 -9.27
C ASN A 127 -4.05 -28.26 -9.30
N GLY A 128 -5.17 -28.60 -9.97
CA GLY A 128 -5.65 -29.98 -10.07
C GLY A 128 -6.15 -30.58 -8.74
N LEU A 129 -6.37 -29.75 -7.71
CA LEU A 129 -6.72 -30.19 -6.35
C LEU A 129 -8.16 -30.70 -6.23
N VAL A 130 -9.01 -30.45 -7.23
CA VAL A 130 -10.43 -30.85 -7.26
C VAL A 130 -10.63 -32.31 -7.69
N PHE A 131 -9.67 -32.91 -8.40
CA PHE A 131 -9.85 -34.22 -9.06
C PHE A 131 -8.72 -35.23 -8.77
N SER A 132 -7.95 -35.05 -7.67
CA SER A 132 -6.91 -36.04 -7.36
C SER A 132 -7.56 -37.36 -6.94
N ASN A 133 -7.35 -38.42 -7.73
CA ASN A 133 -7.89 -39.77 -7.50
C ASN A 133 -7.24 -40.55 -6.34
N ASP A 134 -6.39 -39.91 -5.54
CA ASP A 134 -5.70 -40.52 -4.40
C ASP A 134 -6.64 -40.57 -3.18
N ASN A 135 -7.70 -41.37 -3.32
CA ASN A 135 -8.78 -41.54 -2.36
C ASN A 135 -8.39 -42.56 -1.28
N GLU A 136 -7.69 -42.11 -0.25
CA GLU A 136 -7.74 -42.74 1.07
C GLU A 136 -8.72 -41.91 1.94
N GLY A 137 -9.87 -42.52 2.27
CA GLY A 137 -11.14 -41.89 2.70
C GLY A 137 -11.15 -41.05 3.99
N GLY A 138 -10.01 -40.61 4.51
CA GLY A 138 -9.92 -39.61 5.59
C GLY A 138 -9.41 -38.23 5.13
N ILE A 139 -8.74 -38.16 3.98
CA ILE A 139 -8.05 -36.94 3.49
C ILE A 139 -9.04 -35.88 2.97
N GLU A 140 -10.25 -36.29 2.59
CA GLU A 140 -11.28 -35.39 2.02
C GLU A 140 -11.76 -34.31 3.01
N VAL A 141 -11.99 -34.68 4.28
CA VAL A 141 -12.49 -33.74 5.30
C VAL A 141 -11.42 -32.70 5.67
N LEU A 142 -10.16 -33.13 5.76
CA LEU A 142 -9.00 -32.26 6.00
C LEU A 142 -8.83 -31.24 4.86
N ARG A 143 -9.02 -31.66 3.61
CA ARG A 143 -8.95 -30.78 2.45
C ARG A 143 -10.12 -29.80 2.35
N LEU A 144 -11.32 -30.19 2.76
CA LEU A 144 -12.44 -29.25 2.89
C LEU A 144 -12.13 -28.16 3.92
N TYR A 145 -11.43 -28.50 5.00
CA TYR A 145 -11.00 -27.51 5.99
C TYR A 145 -9.96 -26.53 5.41
N LEU A 146 -8.95 -27.04 4.68
CA LEU A 146 -7.98 -26.23 3.94
C LEU A 146 -8.65 -25.34 2.89
N PHE A 147 -9.71 -25.83 2.22
CA PHE A 147 -10.50 -25.05 1.28
C PHE A 147 -11.13 -23.81 1.93
N VAL A 148 -11.70 -23.97 3.13
CA VAL A 148 -12.27 -22.84 3.89
C VAL A 148 -11.18 -21.82 4.27
N GLN A 149 -9.99 -22.30 4.66
CA GLN A 149 -8.84 -21.42 4.92
C GLN A 149 -8.37 -20.68 3.66
N CYS A 150 -8.31 -21.37 2.53
CA CYS A 150 -7.96 -20.79 1.23
C CYS A 150 -8.97 -19.71 0.80
N PHE A 151 -10.27 -19.98 0.95
CA PHE A 151 -11.31 -19.00 0.68
C PHE A 151 -11.15 -17.74 1.54
N PHE A 152 -10.89 -17.93 2.83
CA PHE A 152 -10.67 -16.80 3.74
C PHE A 152 -9.42 -16.01 3.39
N PHE A 153 -8.33 -16.68 2.99
CA PHE A 153 -7.13 -16.04 2.48
C PHE A 153 -7.43 -15.15 1.27
N TRP A 154 -8.13 -15.68 0.26
CA TRP A 154 -8.50 -14.90 -0.92
C TRP A 154 -9.42 -13.72 -0.59
N LEU A 155 -10.36 -13.90 0.35
CA LEU A 155 -11.21 -12.82 0.85
C LEU A 155 -10.36 -11.68 1.44
N MET A 156 -9.41 -12.02 2.31
CA MET A 156 -8.55 -11.04 2.98
C MET A 156 -7.61 -10.35 1.99
N LEU A 157 -7.07 -11.10 1.02
CA LEU A 157 -6.22 -10.57 -0.05
C LEU A 157 -6.99 -9.59 -0.94
N CYS A 158 -8.18 -9.97 -1.41
CA CYS A 158 -9.08 -9.08 -2.17
C CYS A 158 -9.45 -7.82 -1.37
N THR A 159 -9.71 -7.97 -0.07
CA THR A 159 -10.01 -6.85 0.83
C THR A 159 -8.82 -5.90 0.96
N LEU A 160 -7.60 -6.44 1.07
CA LEU A 160 -6.38 -5.64 1.11
C LEU A 160 -6.15 -4.89 -0.21
N ILE A 161 -6.23 -5.57 -1.36
CA ILE A 161 -6.09 -4.94 -2.68
C ILE A 161 -7.13 -3.84 -2.87
N TYR A 162 -8.39 -4.11 -2.53
CA TYR A 162 -9.46 -3.12 -2.60
C TYR A 162 -9.17 -1.91 -1.70
N THR A 163 -8.66 -2.14 -0.50
CA THR A 163 -8.27 -1.08 0.45
C THR A 163 -7.13 -0.23 -0.11
N LEU A 164 -6.13 -0.83 -0.75
CA LEU A 164 -5.01 -0.12 -1.38
C LEU A 164 -5.50 0.75 -2.54
N TYR A 165 -6.31 0.18 -3.43
CA TYR A 165 -6.94 0.91 -4.53
C TYR A 165 -7.79 2.08 -4.01
N PHE A 166 -8.65 1.83 -3.03
CA PHE A 166 -9.52 2.84 -2.43
C PHE A 166 -8.70 3.95 -1.75
N SER A 167 -7.64 3.59 -1.04
CA SER A 167 -6.73 4.52 -0.37
C SER A 167 -6.05 5.45 -1.37
N THR A 168 -5.41 4.88 -2.41
CA THR A 168 -4.73 5.67 -3.43
C THR A 168 -5.70 6.55 -4.21
N ARG A 169 -6.87 6.04 -4.62
CA ARG A 169 -7.87 6.82 -5.35
C ARG A 169 -8.43 7.96 -4.51
N THR A 170 -8.76 7.71 -3.25
CA THR A 170 -9.33 8.72 -2.34
C THR A 170 -8.31 9.82 -2.04
N LEU A 171 -7.05 9.43 -1.79
CA LEU A 171 -5.95 10.34 -1.56
C LEU A 171 -5.74 11.28 -2.75
N LEU A 172 -5.66 10.71 -3.96
CA LEU A 172 -5.47 11.47 -5.19
C LEU A 172 -6.64 12.41 -5.49
N HIS A 173 -7.86 11.94 -5.33
CA HIS A 173 -9.04 12.79 -5.49
C HIS A 173 -9.00 13.96 -4.49
N TYR A 174 -8.62 13.71 -3.24
CA TYR A 174 -8.50 14.77 -2.24
C TYR A 174 -7.41 15.79 -2.59
N ILE A 175 -6.22 15.33 -3.01
CA ILE A 175 -5.10 16.20 -3.40
C ILE A 175 -5.47 17.06 -4.62
N ASN A 176 -6.04 16.44 -5.66
CA ASN A 176 -6.32 17.13 -6.92
C ASN A 176 -7.48 18.14 -6.80
N PHE A 177 -8.52 17.83 -6.01
CA PHE A 177 -9.75 18.63 -6.00
C PHE A 177 -9.97 19.46 -4.72
N ARG A 178 -9.36 19.10 -3.58
CA ARG A 178 -9.62 19.76 -2.29
C ARG A 178 -8.42 20.50 -1.72
N VAL A 179 -7.20 20.14 -2.09
CA VAL A 179 -5.97 20.76 -1.56
C VAL A 179 -5.48 21.87 -2.49
N ARG A 180 -5.39 23.10 -1.97
CA ARG A 180 -4.75 24.22 -2.66
C ARG A 180 -3.23 24.14 -2.48
N ILE A 181 -2.56 23.39 -3.35
CA ILE A 181 -1.09 23.26 -3.33
C ILE A 181 -0.45 24.61 -3.70
N ARG A 182 0.30 25.22 -2.78
CA ARG A 182 1.18 26.38 -3.04
C ARG A 182 2.59 25.89 -3.31
N LEU A 183 3.32 26.56 -4.21
CA LEU A 183 4.65 26.11 -4.64
C LEU A 183 5.64 25.97 -3.49
N PHE A 184 5.64 26.93 -2.56
CA PHE A 184 6.54 26.95 -1.41
C PHE A 184 6.09 26.07 -0.23
N GLN A 185 4.94 25.41 -0.33
CA GLN A 185 4.37 24.60 0.77
C GLN A 185 4.27 23.12 0.38
N LEU A 186 5.26 22.65 -0.37
CA LEU A 186 5.31 21.28 -0.84
C LEU A 186 5.28 20.27 0.32
N GLU A 187 5.93 20.59 1.45
CA GLU A 187 5.94 19.78 2.69
C GLU A 187 4.55 19.44 3.25
N MET A 188 3.51 20.21 2.88
CA MET A 188 2.14 19.90 3.29
C MET A 188 1.65 18.57 2.68
N LEU A 189 2.27 18.10 1.59
CA LEU A 189 1.92 16.84 0.92
C LEU A 189 2.67 15.62 1.49
N THR A 190 3.61 15.81 2.42
CA THR A 190 4.32 14.72 3.10
C THR A 190 3.40 13.65 3.72
N PRO A 191 2.25 13.97 4.34
CA PRO A 191 1.31 12.95 4.83
C PRO A 191 0.76 12.05 3.72
N ALA A 192 0.52 12.60 2.53
CA ALA A 192 0.05 11.82 1.38
C ALA A 192 1.10 10.78 0.95
N LEU A 193 2.35 11.19 0.88
CA LEU A 193 3.48 10.31 0.57
C LEU A 193 3.69 9.24 1.63
N LYS A 194 3.56 9.60 2.91
CA LYS A 194 3.61 8.65 4.02
C LYS A 194 2.50 7.58 3.92
N THR A 195 1.35 7.92 3.35
CA THR A 195 0.27 6.95 3.11
C THR A 195 0.63 5.96 2.03
N GLY A 196 1.10 6.46 0.88
CA GLY A 196 1.60 5.60 -0.20
C GLY A 196 2.72 4.68 0.29
N TRP A 197 3.64 5.22 1.09
CA TRP A 197 4.72 4.47 1.71
C TRP A 197 4.23 3.35 2.62
N ILE A 198 3.29 3.65 3.53
CA ILE A 198 2.72 2.64 4.42
C ILE A 198 2.05 1.52 3.61
N ASN A 199 1.28 1.88 2.58
CA ASN A 199 0.66 0.93 1.69
C ASN A 199 1.71 0.01 1.03
N PHE A 200 2.83 0.59 0.56
CA PHE A 200 3.94 -0.15 -0.06
C PHE A 200 4.68 -1.09 0.90
N VAL A 201 4.94 -0.63 2.13
CA VAL A 201 5.60 -1.45 3.16
C VAL A 201 4.71 -2.64 3.51
N VAL A 202 3.41 -2.40 3.71
CA VAL A 202 2.43 -3.45 4.04
C VAL A 202 2.35 -4.50 2.93
N THR A 203 2.24 -4.09 1.68
CA THR A 203 2.22 -5.03 0.54
C THR A 203 3.54 -5.79 0.40
N SER A 204 4.68 -5.11 0.55
CA SER A 204 6.00 -5.75 0.51
C SER A 204 6.13 -6.82 1.60
N LEU A 205 5.66 -6.55 2.82
CA LEU A 205 5.63 -7.53 3.91
C LEU A 205 4.73 -8.73 3.58
N VAL A 206 3.51 -8.51 3.06
CA VAL A 206 2.64 -9.61 2.62
C VAL A 206 3.31 -10.50 1.56
N ILE A 207 3.99 -9.90 0.59
CA ILE A 207 4.70 -10.63 -0.48
C ILE A 207 5.90 -11.40 0.10
N SER A 208 6.59 -10.81 1.08
CA SER A 208 7.74 -11.46 1.74
C SER A 208 7.38 -12.71 2.53
N LEU A 209 6.10 -12.86 2.95
CA LEU A 209 5.60 -14.03 3.67
C LEU A 209 5.15 -15.17 2.75
N GLN A 210 5.06 -14.96 1.43
CA GLN A 210 4.62 -15.99 0.48
C GLN A 210 5.44 -17.30 0.48
N PRO A 211 6.77 -17.29 0.72
CA PRO A 211 7.54 -18.53 0.79
C PRO A 211 7.07 -19.53 1.85
N LEU A 212 6.29 -19.09 2.85
CA LEU A 212 5.69 -20.00 3.83
C LEU A 212 4.81 -21.08 3.17
N PHE A 213 4.22 -20.79 1.99
CA PHE A 213 3.43 -21.78 1.24
C PHE A 213 4.27 -22.93 0.69
N TRP A 214 5.57 -22.71 0.47
CA TRP A 214 6.43 -23.65 -0.24
C TRP A 214 7.52 -24.24 0.65
N ILE A 215 7.31 -24.25 1.96
CA ILE A 215 8.17 -25.00 2.87
C ILE A 215 8.10 -26.47 2.43
N HIS A 216 9.25 -27.09 2.14
CA HIS A 216 9.36 -28.49 1.70
C HIS A 216 8.65 -28.82 0.37
N SER A 217 8.40 -27.81 -0.49
CA SER A 217 7.80 -28.02 -1.81
C SER A 217 8.30 -26.99 -2.84
N SER A 218 8.17 -27.32 -4.12
CA SER A 218 8.53 -26.39 -5.19
C SER A 218 7.41 -25.36 -5.41
N PRO A 219 7.73 -24.07 -5.61
CA PRO A 219 6.72 -23.05 -5.91
C PRO A 219 6.03 -23.34 -7.26
N PRO A 220 4.70 -23.48 -7.30
CA PRO A 220 3.99 -23.68 -8.56
C PRO A 220 4.03 -22.39 -9.40
N ASN A 221 4.06 -22.55 -10.72
CA ASN A 221 4.16 -21.43 -11.67
C ASN A 221 3.06 -20.37 -11.49
N ILE A 222 1.87 -20.80 -11.09
CA ILE A 222 0.71 -19.93 -10.85
C ILE A 222 0.99 -18.97 -9.69
N ASP A 223 1.61 -19.44 -8.61
CA ASP A 223 1.93 -18.59 -7.46
C ASP A 223 3.01 -17.56 -7.81
N MET A 224 4.01 -17.95 -8.63
CA MET A 224 5.02 -17.01 -9.13
C MET A 224 4.39 -15.87 -9.94
N PHE A 225 3.42 -16.19 -10.79
CA PHE A 225 2.67 -15.17 -11.56
C PHE A 225 1.94 -14.20 -10.63
N PHE A 226 1.21 -14.71 -9.62
CA PHE A 226 0.49 -13.87 -8.66
C PHE A 226 1.42 -12.95 -7.88
N ILE A 227 2.61 -13.45 -7.53
CA ILE A 227 3.60 -12.70 -6.77
C ILE A 227 4.22 -11.58 -7.60
N ILE A 228 4.60 -11.86 -8.85
CA ILE A 228 5.10 -10.83 -9.77
C ILE A 228 4.02 -9.77 -9.99
N PHE A 229 2.78 -10.20 -10.22
CA PHE A 229 1.65 -9.30 -10.36
C PHE A 229 1.45 -8.43 -9.11
N ALA A 230 1.52 -9.01 -7.91
CA ALA A 230 1.41 -8.29 -6.64
C ALA A 230 2.54 -7.28 -6.45
N LEU A 231 3.78 -7.62 -6.84
CA LEU A 231 4.93 -6.72 -6.77
C LEU A 231 4.75 -5.52 -7.71
N ILE A 232 4.36 -5.76 -8.96
CA ILE A 232 4.07 -4.69 -9.93
C ILE A 232 2.92 -3.81 -9.45
N SER A 233 1.84 -4.42 -8.94
CA SER A 233 0.70 -3.70 -8.39
C SER A 233 1.09 -2.83 -7.19
N SER A 234 1.94 -3.34 -6.30
CA SER A 234 2.49 -2.60 -5.16
C SER A 234 3.29 -1.37 -5.61
N LEU A 235 4.19 -1.54 -6.58
CA LEU A 235 4.96 -0.45 -7.17
C LEU A 235 4.04 0.59 -7.83
N PHE A 236 2.99 0.14 -8.52
CA PHE A 236 2.01 1.04 -9.13
C PHE A 236 1.25 1.86 -8.09
N PHE A 237 0.71 1.23 -7.04
CA PHE A 237 -0.02 1.93 -5.99
C PHE A 237 0.84 2.92 -5.19
N PHE A 238 2.14 2.67 -5.09
CA PHE A 238 3.11 3.59 -4.50
C PHE A 238 3.51 4.73 -5.46
N GLY A 239 3.88 4.39 -6.69
CA GLY A 239 4.42 5.34 -7.67
C GLY A 239 3.36 6.30 -8.20
N TYR A 240 2.12 5.84 -8.37
CA TYR A 240 1.04 6.65 -8.92
C TYR A 240 0.76 7.97 -8.16
N PRO A 241 0.60 7.98 -6.82
CA PRO A 241 0.43 9.23 -6.08
C PRO A 241 1.66 10.16 -6.15
N VAL A 242 2.87 9.60 -6.13
CA VAL A 242 4.13 10.37 -6.25
C VAL A 242 4.18 11.08 -7.60
N ILE A 243 3.99 10.34 -8.69
CA ILE A 243 4.04 10.86 -10.05
C ILE A 243 2.97 11.94 -10.26
N ASN A 244 1.75 11.71 -9.78
CA ASN A 244 0.68 12.69 -9.92
C ASN A 244 1.00 13.99 -9.17
N ILE A 245 1.50 13.92 -7.93
CA ILE A 245 1.90 15.12 -7.18
C ILE A 245 2.99 15.89 -7.94
N ASN A 246 4.03 15.20 -8.40
CA ASN A 246 5.13 15.85 -9.13
C ASN A 246 4.65 16.50 -10.45
N ARG A 247 3.75 15.84 -11.19
CA ARG A 247 3.12 16.43 -12.39
C ARG A 247 2.33 17.68 -12.06
N THR A 248 1.50 17.65 -11.01
CA THR A 248 0.73 18.83 -10.60
C THR A 248 1.62 19.99 -10.16
N MET A 249 2.74 19.70 -9.49
CA MET A 249 3.71 20.71 -9.04
C MET A 249 4.48 21.31 -10.22
N SER A 250 4.94 20.47 -11.16
CA SER A 250 5.61 20.93 -12.38
C SER A 250 4.71 21.85 -13.20
N ASN A 251 3.44 21.47 -13.39
CA ASN A 251 2.47 22.30 -14.12
C ASN A 251 2.19 23.63 -13.41
N LYS A 252 2.14 23.64 -12.07
CA LYS A 252 1.98 24.90 -11.32
C LYS A 252 3.20 25.80 -11.44
N LYS A 253 4.40 25.22 -11.44
CA LYS A 253 5.66 25.94 -11.65
C LYS A 253 5.72 26.56 -13.04
N SER A 254 5.42 25.80 -14.09
CA SER A 254 5.41 26.33 -15.45
C SER A 254 4.38 27.46 -15.61
N MET A 255 3.16 27.29 -15.09
CA MET A 255 2.14 28.35 -15.12
C MET A 255 2.56 29.61 -14.34
N ALA A 256 3.20 29.46 -13.18
CA ALA A 256 3.66 30.60 -12.39
C ALA A 256 4.78 31.37 -13.12
N VAL A 257 5.75 30.66 -13.69
CA VAL A 257 6.82 31.25 -14.51
C VAL A 257 6.25 31.94 -15.75
N GLN A 258 5.28 31.34 -16.43
CA GLN A 258 4.63 31.94 -17.60
C GLN A 258 3.88 33.23 -17.25
N ARG A 259 3.22 33.29 -16.09
CA ARG A 259 2.57 34.52 -15.59
C ARG A 259 3.58 35.63 -15.30
N ILE A 260 4.73 35.28 -14.73
CA ILE A 260 5.79 36.26 -14.48
C ILE A 260 6.40 36.74 -15.79
N ASN A 261 6.69 35.84 -16.74
CA ASN A 261 7.20 36.22 -18.04
C ASN A 261 6.24 37.16 -18.78
N SER A 262 4.94 36.83 -18.80
CA SER A 262 3.93 37.72 -19.40
C SER A 262 3.81 39.06 -18.69
N ALA A 263 3.92 39.11 -17.35
CA ALA A 263 3.95 40.37 -16.60
C ALA A 263 5.21 41.20 -16.89
N ILE A 264 6.37 40.55 -17.10
CA ILE A 264 7.61 41.20 -17.53
C ILE A 264 7.44 41.76 -18.94
N ASP A 265 6.92 40.97 -19.89
CA ASP A 265 6.70 41.40 -21.27
C ASP A 265 5.70 42.57 -21.35
N GLU A 266 4.61 42.49 -20.58
CA GLU A 266 3.65 43.57 -20.45
C GLU A 266 4.31 44.81 -19.86
N ALA A 267 5.05 44.69 -18.75
CA ALA A 267 5.77 45.82 -18.18
C ALA A 267 6.76 46.43 -19.18
N LEU A 268 7.51 45.61 -19.93
CA LEU A 268 8.46 46.08 -20.94
C LEU A 268 7.79 46.87 -22.05
N HIS A 269 6.62 46.43 -22.53
CA HIS A 269 5.97 46.97 -23.74
C HIS A 269 4.85 47.97 -23.45
N SER A 270 4.37 48.07 -22.20
CA SER A 270 3.42 49.09 -21.76
C SER A 270 4.16 50.37 -21.36
N GLY A 271 3.84 51.47 -22.05
CA GLY A 271 4.35 52.81 -21.76
C GLY A 271 4.27 53.76 -22.96
N PRO A 272 4.12 55.09 -22.73
CA PRO A 272 4.23 56.07 -23.81
C PRO A 272 5.63 56.03 -24.42
N LYS A 273 5.75 56.24 -25.75
CA LYS A 273 7.00 56.13 -26.54
C LYS A 273 8.18 56.97 -26.02
N GLN A 274 7.94 57.86 -25.06
CA GLN A 274 8.88 58.82 -24.47
C GLN A 274 9.83 58.20 -23.42
N TYR A 275 9.48 57.04 -22.84
CA TYR A 275 10.33 56.29 -21.88
C TYR A 275 10.68 54.92 -22.48
N ARG A 276 11.45 54.93 -23.56
CA ARG A 276 11.74 53.73 -24.37
C ARG A 276 12.78 52.82 -23.71
N ARG A 277 13.62 53.33 -22.78
CA ARG A 277 14.60 52.52 -22.04
C ARG A 277 14.06 52.22 -20.64
N LEU A 278 14.24 50.99 -20.16
CA LEU A 278 13.86 50.60 -18.79
C LEU A 278 14.51 51.48 -17.72
N VAL A 279 15.68 52.03 -18.02
CA VAL A 279 16.49 52.87 -17.12
C VAL A 279 15.87 54.25 -16.91
N ASP A 280 14.91 54.67 -17.75
CA ASP A 280 14.32 56.01 -17.68
C ASP A 280 13.23 56.12 -16.57
N ASN A 281 12.81 55.01 -15.97
CA ASN A 281 11.82 54.98 -14.90
C ASN A 281 12.22 53.99 -13.80
N ASP A 282 12.74 54.52 -12.69
CA ASP A 282 13.22 53.73 -11.54
C ASP A 282 12.15 52.80 -10.96
N GLN A 283 10.87 53.21 -10.95
CA GLN A 283 9.78 52.36 -10.44
C GLN A 283 9.53 51.15 -11.34
N LYS A 284 9.65 51.34 -12.67
CA LYS A 284 9.50 50.27 -13.66
C LYS A 284 10.69 49.29 -13.58
N LEU A 285 11.90 49.81 -13.39
CA LEU A 285 13.10 49.00 -13.19
C LEU A 285 13.02 48.17 -11.91
N GLN A 286 12.61 48.77 -10.79
CA GLN A 286 12.42 48.06 -9.52
C GLN A 286 11.38 46.94 -9.65
N TYR A 287 10.23 47.22 -10.26
CA TYR A 287 9.19 46.20 -10.48
C TYR A 287 9.68 45.01 -11.32
N VAL A 288 10.41 45.26 -12.43
CA VAL A 288 10.97 44.19 -13.26
C VAL A 288 12.05 43.41 -12.52
N SER A 289 12.90 44.10 -11.75
CA SER A 289 13.91 43.46 -10.89
C SER A 289 13.28 42.53 -9.86
N ASP A 290 12.22 42.97 -9.17
CA ASP A 290 11.48 42.16 -8.20
C ASP A 290 10.87 40.91 -8.87
N LEU A 291 10.28 41.07 -10.06
CA LEU A 291 9.74 39.95 -10.83
C LEU A 291 10.82 38.93 -11.24
N LEU A 292 12.01 39.40 -11.62
CA LEU A 292 13.14 38.52 -11.94
C LEU A 292 13.62 37.73 -10.71
N THR A 293 13.71 38.39 -9.56
CA THR A 293 14.05 37.72 -8.29
C THR A 293 13.02 36.65 -7.93
N VAL A 294 11.72 36.97 -8.02
CA VAL A 294 10.64 35.99 -7.75
C VAL A 294 10.66 34.84 -8.77
N ARG A 295 10.96 35.12 -10.04
CA ARG A 295 11.12 34.08 -11.08
C ARG A 295 12.25 33.13 -10.70
N GLN A 296 13.39 33.66 -10.28
CA GLN A 296 14.54 32.85 -9.89
C GLN A 296 14.22 31.98 -8.66
N GLU A 297 13.54 32.54 -7.65
CA GLU A 297 13.11 31.81 -6.46
C GLU A 297 12.16 30.63 -6.82
N ILE A 298 11.22 30.86 -7.74
CA ILE A 298 10.31 29.81 -8.24
C ILE A 298 11.08 28.73 -9.01
N LEU A 299 12.07 29.12 -9.82
CA LEU A 299 12.91 28.19 -10.58
C LEU A 299 13.80 27.33 -9.66
N GLU A 300 14.28 27.89 -8.56
CA GLU A 300 15.08 27.18 -7.56
C GLU A 300 14.23 26.29 -6.64
N THR A 301 12.91 26.51 -6.60
CA THR A 301 12.00 25.70 -5.79
C THR A 301 12.00 24.23 -6.26
N LYS A 302 12.24 23.32 -5.31
CA LYS A 302 12.17 21.86 -5.52
C LYS A 302 10.75 21.47 -5.95
N THR A 303 10.64 20.73 -7.04
CA THR A 303 9.37 20.15 -7.52
C THR A 303 9.14 18.74 -7.00
N TRP A 304 10.23 18.09 -6.57
CA TRP A 304 10.23 16.71 -6.12
C TRP A 304 10.20 16.63 -4.60
N LEU A 305 9.28 15.82 -4.08
CA LEU A 305 9.08 15.65 -2.64
C LEU A 305 9.95 14.59 -1.97
N LEU A 306 10.47 13.63 -2.73
CA LEU A 306 11.22 12.52 -2.13
C LEU A 306 12.69 12.87 -1.98
N ASP A 307 13.17 12.91 -0.74
CA ASP A 307 14.58 13.05 -0.49
C ASP A 307 15.35 11.80 -0.93
N PHE A 308 16.63 11.99 -1.28
CA PHE A 308 17.51 10.89 -1.70
C PHE A 308 17.59 9.73 -0.68
N PRO A 309 17.70 9.96 0.65
CA PRO A 309 17.66 8.88 1.64
C PRO A 309 16.33 8.10 1.63
N PHE A 310 15.22 8.75 1.28
CA PHE A 310 13.93 8.08 1.16
C PHE A 310 13.88 7.18 -0.08
N MET A 311 14.49 7.59 -1.19
CA MET A 311 14.64 6.75 -2.38
C MET A 311 15.47 5.49 -2.12
N ILE A 312 16.56 5.60 -1.35
CA ILE A 312 17.34 4.43 -0.93
C ILE A 312 16.48 3.47 -0.08
N ARG A 313 15.70 4.01 0.87
CA ARG A 313 14.79 3.18 1.69
C ARG A 313 13.77 2.45 0.84
N ILE A 314 13.18 3.11 -0.18
CA ILE A 314 12.28 2.45 -1.15
C ILE A 314 13.02 1.33 -1.87
N GLY A 315 14.22 1.61 -2.39
CA GLY A 315 15.06 0.63 -3.08
C GLY A 315 15.29 -0.61 -2.22
N LEU A 316 15.74 -0.45 -0.98
CA LEU A 316 15.95 -1.55 -0.04
C LEU A 316 14.66 -2.35 0.23
N LEU A 317 13.52 -1.68 0.37
CA LEU A 317 12.23 -2.34 0.61
C LEU A 317 11.67 -3.10 -0.59
N ILE A 318 12.07 -2.75 -1.82
CA ILE A 318 11.77 -3.54 -3.02
C ILE A 318 12.53 -4.88 -2.97
N PHE A 319 13.73 -4.90 -2.37
CA PHE A 319 14.53 -6.12 -2.26
C PHE A 319 14.15 -7.01 -1.05
N ILE A 320 13.37 -6.53 -0.08
CA ILE A 320 12.96 -7.34 1.08
C ILE A 320 12.28 -8.66 0.66
N PRO A 321 11.30 -8.67 -0.28
CA PRO A 321 10.74 -9.93 -0.78
C PRO A 321 11.81 -10.85 -1.36
N ALA A 322 12.70 -10.34 -2.22
CA ALA A 322 13.75 -11.14 -2.83
C ALA A 322 14.70 -11.75 -1.77
N PHE A 323 15.11 -10.96 -0.78
CA PHE A 323 15.94 -11.45 0.33
C PHE A 323 15.21 -12.49 1.19
N SER A 324 13.91 -12.29 1.45
CA SER A 324 13.08 -13.27 2.17
C SER A 324 13.05 -14.61 1.43
N TRP A 325 12.95 -14.59 0.10
CA TRP A 325 12.89 -15.81 -0.70
C TRP A 325 14.24 -16.53 -0.76
N ILE A 326 15.34 -15.78 -0.89
CA ILE A 326 16.69 -16.34 -0.81
C ILE A 326 16.91 -16.98 0.57
N ALA A 327 16.53 -16.29 1.65
CA ALA A 327 16.62 -16.82 3.01
C ALA A 327 15.79 -18.10 3.17
N SER A 328 14.55 -18.11 2.65
CA SER A 328 13.69 -19.29 2.67
C SER A 328 14.31 -20.47 1.92
N SER A 329 14.92 -20.23 0.75
CA SER A 329 15.61 -21.28 -0.01
C SER A 329 16.82 -21.85 0.71
N ILE A 330 17.58 -21.01 1.44
CA ILE A 330 18.70 -21.47 2.27
C ILE A 330 18.17 -22.35 3.42
N ILE A 331 17.10 -21.92 4.10
CA ILE A 331 16.48 -22.69 5.19
C ILE A 331 15.97 -24.04 4.67
N ASP A 332 15.32 -24.06 3.50
CA ASP A 332 14.81 -25.29 2.89
C ASP A 332 15.96 -26.26 2.56
N ASN A 333 17.09 -25.76 2.03
CA ASN A 333 18.28 -26.58 1.79
C ASN A 333 18.93 -27.10 3.08
N LEU A 334 18.93 -26.31 4.15
CA LEU A 334 19.41 -26.76 5.46
C LEU A 334 18.51 -27.86 6.03
N VAL A 335 17.19 -27.66 6.01
CA VAL A 335 16.22 -28.67 6.46
C VAL A 335 16.38 -29.98 5.68
N LYS A 336 16.55 -29.90 4.35
CA LYS A 336 16.87 -31.06 3.50
C LYS A 336 18.19 -31.75 3.81
N SER A 337 19.15 -31.05 4.41
CA SER A 337 20.45 -31.65 4.79
C SER A 337 20.43 -32.31 6.17
N PHE A 338 19.45 -31.96 7.02
CA PHE A 338 19.29 -32.51 8.37
C PHE A 338 18.28 -33.66 8.46
N LEU A 339 17.31 -33.70 7.54
CA LEU A 339 16.39 -34.82 7.30
C LEU A 339 16.99 -35.79 6.29
#